data_AF-A0A7C0WKP4-F1
#
_entry.id   AF-A0A7C0WKP4-F1
#
_cell.length_a   1.000
_cell.length_b   1.000
_cell.length_c   1.000
_cell.angle_alpha   90.00
_cell.angle_beta   90.00
_cell.angle_gamma   90.00
#
_symmetry.space_group_name_H-M   'P 1'
#
loop_
_entity.id
_entity.type
_entity.pdbx_description
1 polymer ?
#
loop_
_entity_poly.entity_id
_entity_poly.type
_entity_poly.pdbx_seq_one_letter_code
_entity_poly.pdbx_strand_id
1 'polypeptide(L)'
;MQDSENYNPVRIKTTTCEITFANRWDHFLARLGIKRNERRVEPGLYKIGNPTSESPVFVTANYRLSFDALRSNLSGIDGYILVLNTFGINIWCAAGKGTFGTGELIRQINETELLKVIDHKKLILPQLGAAGVSAHRVKNQTGFNIEYGPVFANDLKDYLKTHLATPEMRKVKFSLKDRFVLIPVELTHFILPMALAAVMVYFISGYLPMLSIIAATLAGVVLFPILLPWLPTADFSSKGFILGVLIASPFIFLTFTNSSSGIWQKAGISLSYFLILPAVTAFLTLNFTGSTTFTSRSGVEKEIFTYFPIMVWMFGIGLLLSLSLIFTNLF
;
A
#
# COMPACT_ATOMS: atom_id res chain seq x y z
N MET A 1 55.32 -17.71 -14.51
CA MET A 1 54.69 -16.46 -14.98
C MET A 1 53.49 -16.86 -15.81
N GLN A 2 52.38 -16.12 -15.68
CA GLN A 2 51.03 -16.37 -16.21
C GLN A 2 50.19 -17.41 -15.47
N ASP A 3 49.46 -16.89 -14.47
CA ASP A 3 48.01 -17.12 -14.33
C ASP A 3 47.42 -15.82 -13.77
N SER A 4 47.29 -14.82 -14.65
CA SER A 4 46.60 -13.58 -14.36
C SER A 4 45.08 -13.83 -14.41
N GLU A 5 44.48 -13.81 -13.23
CA GLU A 5 43.20 -13.16 -12.94
C GLU A 5 42.10 -13.30 -13.99
N ASN A 6 41.15 -14.21 -13.71
CA ASN A 6 39.79 -14.07 -14.19
C ASN A 6 39.08 -13.02 -13.31
N TYR A 7 39.52 -11.77 -13.39
CA TYR A 7 38.91 -10.62 -12.69
C TYR A 7 37.63 -10.25 -13.44
N ASN A 8 36.49 -10.74 -12.95
CA ASN A 8 35.20 -10.20 -13.38
C ASN A 8 35.06 -8.81 -12.73
N PRO A 9 35.13 -7.70 -13.49
CA PRO A 9 35.00 -6.38 -12.88
C PRO A 9 33.63 -6.26 -12.20
N VAL A 10 33.61 -5.63 -11.02
CA VAL A 10 32.37 -5.31 -10.30
C VAL A 10 31.39 -4.68 -11.30
N ARG A 11 30.26 -5.35 -11.55
CA ARG A 11 29.29 -4.92 -12.57
C ARG A 11 28.47 -3.74 -12.05
N ILE A 12 29.03 -2.54 -12.14
CA ILE A 12 28.36 -1.30 -11.79
C ILE A 12 27.51 -0.84 -12.97
N LYS A 13 26.21 -0.70 -12.75
CA LYS A 13 25.27 -0.21 -13.77
C LYS A 13 25.14 1.30 -13.72
N THR A 14 24.85 1.95 -14.83
CA THR A 14 24.61 3.41 -14.85
C THR A 14 23.11 3.69 -14.79
N THR A 15 22.71 4.67 -13.98
CA THR A 15 21.34 5.21 -13.96
C THR A 15 21.36 6.74 -14.04
N THR A 16 20.20 7.34 -14.34
CA THR A 16 20.04 8.80 -14.46
C THR A 16 18.97 9.31 -13.51
N CYS A 17 18.98 10.62 -13.25
CA CYS A 17 17.96 11.28 -12.44
C CYS A 17 16.64 11.49 -13.22
N GLU A 18 16.67 11.37 -14.55
CA GLU A 18 15.53 11.73 -15.40
C GLU A 18 14.44 10.65 -15.40
N ILE A 19 13.21 11.07 -15.13
CA ILE A 19 12.02 10.21 -15.25
C ILE A 19 11.42 10.43 -16.64
N THR A 20 11.63 9.44 -17.52
CA THR A 20 11.11 9.47 -18.90
C THR A 20 9.60 9.26 -18.93
N PHE A 21 8.97 9.54 -20.07
CA PHE A 21 7.55 9.25 -20.27
C PHE A 21 7.23 7.76 -20.07
N ALA A 22 8.07 6.86 -20.56
CA ALA A 22 7.93 5.42 -20.34
C ALA A 22 7.93 5.07 -18.84
N ASN A 23 8.76 5.73 -18.03
CA ASN A 23 8.75 5.53 -16.57
C ASN A 23 7.45 6.03 -15.94
N ARG A 24 6.92 7.18 -16.38
CA ARG A 24 5.64 7.70 -15.88
C ARG A 24 4.47 6.78 -16.25
N TRP A 25 4.48 6.23 -17.46
CA TRP A 25 3.52 5.22 -17.89
C TRP A 25 3.62 3.95 -17.03
N ASP A 26 4.84 3.50 -16.74
CA ASP A 26 5.06 2.37 -15.84
C ASP A 26 4.57 2.63 -14.42
N HIS A 27 4.76 3.84 -13.89
CA HIS A 27 4.23 4.25 -12.58
C HIS A 27 2.72 4.25 -12.57
N PHE A 28 2.10 4.74 -13.65
CA PHE A 28 0.65 4.74 -13.80
C PHE A 28 0.08 3.32 -13.81
N LEU A 29 0.64 2.42 -14.63
CA LEU A 29 0.21 1.02 -14.68
C LEU A 29 0.43 0.29 -13.34
N ALA A 30 1.51 0.58 -12.63
CA ALA A 30 1.73 0.04 -11.29
C ALA A 30 0.67 0.51 -10.27
N ARG A 31 0.22 1.77 -10.39
CA ARG A 31 -0.88 2.32 -9.56
C ARG A 31 -2.23 1.74 -9.93
N LEU A 32 -2.42 1.23 -11.14
CA LEU A 32 -3.57 0.43 -11.54
C LEU A 32 -3.43 -1.06 -11.18
N GLY A 33 -2.37 -1.48 -10.49
CA GLY A 33 -2.14 -2.89 -10.16
C GLY A 33 -1.71 -3.78 -11.34
N ILE A 34 -1.62 -3.24 -12.56
CA ILE A 34 -1.32 -4.01 -13.77
C ILE A 34 0.14 -4.46 -13.78
N LYS A 35 0.34 -5.78 -13.71
CA LYS A 35 1.66 -6.43 -13.64
C LYS A 35 2.59 -5.82 -12.58
N ARG A 36 2.00 -5.34 -11.48
CA ARG A 36 2.72 -4.58 -10.44
C ARG A 36 3.94 -5.33 -9.91
N ASN A 37 3.84 -6.64 -9.73
CA ASN A 37 4.91 -7.49 -9.19
C ASN A 37 6.07 -7.69 -10.17
N GLU A 38 5.85 -7.52 -11.48
CA GLU A 38 6.87 -7.70 -12.52
C GLU A 38 7.71 -6.43 -12.73
N ARG A 39 7.25 -5.27 -12.22
CA ARG A 39 7.91 -3.98 -12.36
C ARG A 39 9.08 -3.83 -11.40
N ARG A 40 10.18 -4.50 -11.76
CA ARG A 40 11.39 -4.60 -10.95
C ARG A 40 12.59 -3.95 -11.63
N VAL A 41 13.51 -3.49 -10.81
CA VAL A 41 14.87 -3.15 -11.22
C VAL A 41 15.76 -4.34 -10.86
N GLU A 42 16.80 -4.60 -11.64
CA GLU A 42 17.73 -5.67 -11.27
C GLU A 42 18.48 -5.28 -9.99
N PRO A 43 18.55 -6.15 -8.97
CA PRO A 43 19.38 -5.92 -7.79
C PRO A 43 20.86 -5.69 -8.15
N GLY A 44 21.59 -5.03 -7.24
CA GLY A 44 23.01 -4.73 -7.39
C GLY A 44 23.34 -3.24 -7.28
N LEU A 45 24.54 -2.87 -7.74
CA LEU A 45 25.09 -1.54 -7.58
C LEU A 45 24.91 -0.68 -8.84
N TYR A 46 24.36 0.51 -8.65
CA TYR A 46 24.18 1.51 -9.70
C TYR A 46 24.98 2.77 -9.36
N LYS A 47 25.62 3.38 -10.35
CA LYS A 47 26.18 4.73 -10.26
C LYS A 47 25.19 5.75 -10.81
N ILE A 48 25.13 6.91 -10.16
CA ILE A 48 24.39 8.08 -10.63
C ILE A 48 25.33 9.28 -10.69
N GLY A 49 25.31 9.99 -11.83
CA GLY A 49 26.29 11.02 -12.11
C GLY A 49 27.71 10.44 -12.28
N ASN A 50 28.70 11.12 -11.73
CA ASN A 50 30.12 10.76 -11.79
C ASN A 50 30.70 10.51 -10.38
N PRO A 51 30.28 9.43 -9.68
CA PRO A 51 30.71 9.19 -8.31
C PRO A 51 32.19 8.82 -8.24
N THR A 52 32.82 9.28 -7.16
CA THR A 52 34.15 8.91 -6.68
C THR A 52 34.05 7.85 -5.57
N SER A 53 35.18 7.35 -5.09
CA SER A 53 35.23 6.40 -3.95
C SER A 53 34.75 7.00 -2.63
N GLU A 54 34.68 8.33 -2.52
CA GLU A 54 34.17 9.06 -1.35
C GLU A 54 32.66 9.40 -1.46
N SER A 55 32.02 9.04 -2.58
CA SER A 55 30.64 9.41 -2.84
C SER A 55 29.64 8.57 -2.03
N PRO A 56 28.52 9.16 -1.58
CA PRO A 56 27.57 8.48 -0.70
C PRO A 56 26.92 7.26 -1.37
N VAL A 57 26.62 6.25 -0.55
CA VAL A 57 25.88 5.05 -0.96
C VAL A 57 24.47 5.08 -0.39
N PHE A 58 23.48 5.15 -1.27
CA PHE A 58 22.05 5.09 -0.94
C PHE A 58 21.54 3.66 -1.12
N VAL A 59 20.71 3.18 -0.20
CA VAL A 59 20.11 1.84 -0.28
C VAL A 59 18.64 1.94 -0.62
N THR A 60 18.16 1.12 -1.56
CA THR A 60 16.74 1.10 -1.94
C THR A 60 16.25 -0.31 -2.27
N ALA A 61 14.93 -0.45 -2.40
CA ALA A 61 14.26 -1.67 -2.82
C ALA A 61 14.27 -1.80 -4.36
N ASN A 62 14.28 -3.03 -4.88
CA ASN A 62 14.18 -3.28 -6.31
C ASN A 62 12.77 -3.06 -6.91
N TYR A 63 11.83 -2.54 -6.13
CA TYR A 63 10.55 -2.06 -6.65
C TYR A 63 10.74 -0.79 -7.47
N ARG A 64 10.29 -0.79 -8.74
CA ARG A 64 10.56 0.28 -9.71
C ARG A 64 10.19 1.68 -9.19
N LEU A 65 9.07 1.83 -8.49
CA LEU A 65 8.65 3.14 -7.96
C LEU A 65 9.54 3.60 -6.79
N SER A 66 10.05 2.69 -5.95
CA SER A 66 10.99 3.05 -4.88
C SER A 66 12.35 3.46 -5.44
N PHE A 67 12.84 2.73 -6.46
CA PHE A 67 14.07 3.07 -7.16
C PHE A 67 13.95 4.43 -7.89
N ASP A 68 12.88 4.61 -8.66
CA ASP A 68 12.65 5.84 -9.43
C ASP A 68 12.46 7.06 -8.51
N ALA A 69 11.76 6.91 -7.39
CA ALA A 69 11.61 7.98 -6.40
C ALA A 69 12.94 8.40 -5.76
N LEU A 70 13.87 7.47 -5.55
CA LEU A 70 15.20 7.79 -5.05
C LEU A 70 16.03 8.52 -6.11
N ARG A 71 16.22 7.89 -7.29
CA ARG A 71 17.11 8.46 -8.31
C ARG A 71 16.65 9.82 -8.82
N SER A 72 15.34 10.07 -8.89
CA SER A 72 14.83 11.38 -9.34
C SER A 72 15.16 12.53 -8.41
N ASN A 73 15.45 12.24 -7.13
CA ASN A 73 15.78 13.25 -6.13
C ASN A 73 17.29 13.45 -5.93
N LEU A 74 18.11 12.67 -6.64
CA LEU A 74 19.57 12.75 -6.62
C LEU A 74 20.12 13.68 -7.70
N SER A 75 19.29 14.51 -8.34
CA SER A 75 19.76 15.50 -9.33
C SER A 75 20.77 16.46 -8.70
N GLY A 76 21.99 16.47 -9.24
CA GLY A 76 23.12 17.25 -8.73
C GLY A 76 23.87 16.59 -7.57
N ILE A 77 23.64 15.31 -7.30
CA ILE A 77 24.36 14.51 -6.31
C ILE A 77 24.96 13.29 -7.03
N ASP A 78 26.28 13.20 -7.01
CA ASP A 78 26.98 12.00 -7.45
C ASP A 78 26.97 10.96 -6.34
N GLY A 79 26.70 9.69 -6.68
CA GLY A 79 26.62 8.64 -5.68
C GLY A 79 26.41 7.25 -6.23
N TYR A 80 26.34 6.30 -5.31
CA TYR A 80 25.99 4.92 -5.60
C TYR A 80 24.61 4.58 -5.03
N ILE A 81 23.88 3.73 -5.73
CA ILE A 81 22.60 3.19 -5.30
C ILE A 81 22.73 1.67 -5.22
N LEU A 82 22.70 1.14 -4.00
CA LEU A 82 22.66 -0.28 -3.72
C LEU A 82 21.20 -0.75 -3.69
N VAL A 83 20.81 -1.54 -4.69
CA VAL A 83 19.43 -2.01 -4.87
C VAL A 83 19.27 -3.41 -4.28
N LEU A 84 18.47 -3.54 -3.24
CA LEU A 84 18.17 -4.80 -2.57
C LEU A 84 17.08 -5.60 -3.29
N ASN A 85 17.20 -6.93 -3.28
CA ASN A 85 16.17 -7.80 -3.83
C ASN A 85 14.96 -7.94 -2.89
N THR A 86 13.97 -7.09 -3.12
CA THR A 86 12.69 -7.07 -2.40
C THR A 86 11.54 -7.71 -3.19
N PHE A 87 11.85 -8.45 -4.27
CA PHE A 87 10.87 -9.07 -5.16
C PHE A 87 9.78 -8.10 -5.69
N GLY A 88 10.14 -6.84 -5.93
CA GLY A 88 9.20 -5.83 -6.41
C GLY A 88 8.24 -5.30 -5.34
N ILE A 89 8.58 -5.43 -4.05
CA ILE A 89 7.82 -4.85 -2.93
C ILE A 89 8.49 -3.55 -2.48
N ASN A 90 7.70 -2.53 -2.17
CA ASN A 90 8.24 -1.26 -1.66
C ASN A 90 9.00 -1.43 -0.34
N ILE A 91 9.85 -0.45 0.00
CA ILE A 91 10.71 -0.46 1.20
C ILE A 91 9.94 -0.80 2.48
N TRP A 92 8.82 -0.13 2.76
CA TRP A 92 8.12 -0.26 4.04
C TRP A 92 7.48 -1.64 4.21
N CYS A 93 6.76 -2.11 3.20
CA CYS A 93 6.17 -3.44 3.22
C CYS A 93 7.25 -4.53 3.20
N ALA A 94 8.33 -4.34 2.44
CA ALA A 94 9.43 -5.28 2.35
C ALA A 94 10.21 -5.38 3.67
N ALA A 95 10.36 -4.28 4.41
CA ALA A 95 10.99 -4.25 5.72
C ALA A 95 10.14 -5.02 6.74
N GLY A 96 8.82 -4.78 6.76
CA GLY A 96 7.89 -5.54 7.61
C GLY A 96 7.85 -7.04 7.31
N LYS A 97 8.05 -7.42 6.04
CA LYS A 97 8.14 -8.82 5.60
C LYS A 97 9.55 -9.44 5.74
N GLY A 98 10.57 -8.62 6.04
CA GLY A 98 11.97 -9.06 6.17
C GLY A 98 12.76 -9.21 4.87
N THR A 99 12.18 -8.91 3.70
CA THR A 99 12.89 -8.97 2.40
C THR A 99 13.76 -7.74 2.15
N PHE A 100 13.34 -6.56 2.63
CA PHE A 100 14.25 -5.43 2.86
C PHE A 100 14.86 -5.61 4.26
N GLY A 101 15.80 -6.55 4.37
CA GLY A 101 16.26 -7.06 5.65
C GLY A 101 17.77 -7.09 5.79
N THR A 102 18.23 -7.29 7.03
CA THR A 102 19.66 -7.40 7.40
C THR A 102 20.42 -8.38 6.51
N GLY A 103 19.88 -9.59 6.30
CA GLY A 103 20.54 -10.63 5.51
C GLY A 103 20.70 -10.24 4.04
N GLU A 104 19.64 -9.70 3.42
CA GLU A 104 19.69 -9.25 2.04
C GLU A 104 20.66 -8.09 1.83
N LEU A 105 20.69 -7.13 2.77
CA LEU A 105 21.64 -6.02 2.71
C LEU A 105 23.08 -6.51 2.73
N ILE A 106 23.41 -7.43 3.65
CA ILE A 106 24.76 -8.01 3.77
C ILE A 106 25.13 -8.80 2.52
N ARG A 107 24.18 -9.58 1.99
CA ARG A 107 24.37 -10.31 0.73
C ARG A 107 24.73 -9.35 -0.41
N GLN A 108 23.99 -8.25 -0.57
CA GLN A 108 24.26 -7.26 -1.62
C GLN A 108 25.58 -6.51 -1.42
N ILE A 109 25.97 -6.18 -0.19
CA ILE A 109 27.29 -5.58 0.10
C ILE A 109 28.42 -6.50 -0.40
N ASN A 110 28.30 -7.80 -0.14
CA ASN A 110 29.31 -8.79 -0.52
C ASN A 110 29.30 -9.08 -2.03
N GLU A 111 28.13 -9.31 -2.63
CA GLU A 111 27.99 -9.61 -4.07
C GLU A 111 28.43 -8.44 -4.97
N THR A 112 28.26 -7.22 -4.49
CA THR A 112 28.71 -6.01 -5.21
C THR A 112 30.16 -5.64 -4.88
N GLU A 113 30.82 -6.40 -4.00
CA GLU A 113 32.17 -6.13 -3.50
C GLU A 113 32.37 -4.65 -3.13
N LEU A 114 31.40 -4.08 -2.41
CA LEU A 114 31.26 -2.63 -2.26
C LEU A 114 32.54 -1.93 -1.73
N LEU A 115 33.32 -2.62 -0.89
CA LEU A 115 34.60 -2.13 -0.35
C LEU A 115 35.70 -1.93 -1.40
N LYS A 116 35.56 -2.48 -2.62
CA LYS A 116 36.48 -2.21 -3.74
C LYS A 116 36.09 -0.95 -4.51
N VAL A 117 34.89 -0.41 -4.27
CA VAL A 117 34.31 0.71 -5.02
C VAL A 117 34.39 2.03 -4.22
N ILE A 118 34.33 1.96 -2.90
CA ILE A 118 34.33 3.11 -1.99
C ILE A 118 35.35 2.97 -0.87
N ASP A 119 35.83 4.11 -0.36
CA ASP A 119 36.87 4.17 0.68
C ASP A 119 36.29 4.34 2.10
N HIS A 120 34.96 4.47 2.22
CA HIS A 120 34.25 4.62 3.48
C HIS A 120 33.29 3.47 3.79
N LYS A 121 32.90 3.35 5.07
CA LYS A 121 31.98 2.30 5.56
C LYS A 121 30.66 2.87 6.08
N LYS A 122 29.96 3.62 5.23
CA LYS A 122 28.67 4.27 5.57
C LYS A 122 27.63 4.00 4.49
N LEU A 123 26.42 3.60 4.91
CA LEU A 123 25.28 3.36 4.02
C LEU A 123 24.10 4.20 4.50
N ILE A 124 23.45 4.91 3.57
CA ILE A 124 22.26 5.72 3.84
C ILE A 124 21.02 4.90 3.47
N LEU A 125 20.26 4.49 4.48
CA LEU A 125 19.02 3.74 4.34
C LEU A 125 17.80 4.65 4.52
N PRO A 126 16.67 4.36 3.85
CA PRO A 126 15.41 5.04 4.09
C PRO A 126 14.90 4.76 5.51
N GLN A 127 14.26 5.76 6.15
CA GLN A 127 13.75 5.64 7.52
C GLN A 127 12.83 4.43 7.74
N LEU A 128 11.97 4.13 6.75
CA LEU A 128 11.00 3.03 6.81
C LEU A 128 11.64 1.63 6.66
N GLY A 129 12.94 1.56 6.33
CA GLY A 129 13.71 0.32 6.31
C GLY A 129 14.15 -0.15 7.70
N ALA A 130 14.09 0.71 8.71
CA ALA A 130 14.61 0.43 10.07
C ALA A 130 13.94 -0.77 10.76
N ALA A 131 12.69 -1.09 10.40
CA ALA A 131 11.98 -2.23 10.94
C ALA A 131 12.55 -3.60 10.45
N GLY A 132 13.20 -3.63 9.29
CA GLY A 132 13.75 -4.86 8.69
C GLY A 132 15.28 -5.00 8.84
N VAL A 133 15.99 -3.88 9.01
CA VAL A 133 17.46 -3.86 9.05
C VAL A 133 17.98 -3.55 10.45
N SER A 134 18.77 -4.47 11.01
CA SER A 134 19.45 -4.28 12.29
C SER A 134 20.84 -3.68 12.06
N ALA A 135 20.98 -2.38 12.30
CA ALA A 135 22.23 -1.65 12.10
C ALA A 135 23.41 -2.26 12.87
N HIS A 136 23.20 -2.71 14.10
CA HIS A 136 24.22 -3.37 14.91
C HIS A 136 24.70 -4.69 14.27
N ARG A 137 23.78 -5.52 13.77
CA ARG A 137 24.16 -6.77 13.09
C ARG A 137 24.92 -6.52 11.80
N VAL A 138 24.50 -5.54 10.99
CA VAL A 138 25.22 -5.16 9.76
C VAL A 138 26.63 -4.69 10.09
N LYS A 139 26.79 -3.81 11.09
CA LYS A 139 28.09 -3.34 11.54
C LYS A 139 29.01 -4.47 11.99
N ASN A 140 28.50 -5.41 12.80
CA ASN A 140 29.31 -6.52 13.31
C ASN A 140 29.76 -7.48 12.21
N GLN A 141 28.94 -7.68 11.17
CA GLN A 141 29.23 -8.65 10.10
C GLN A 141 30.00 -8.05 8.92
N THR A 142 29.84 -6.74 8.65
CA THR A 142 30.42 -6.11 7.44
C THR A 142 31.32 -4.91 7.75
N GLY A 143 31.27 -4.38 8.97
CA GLY A 143 31.93 -3.13 9.35
C GLY A 143 31.22 -1.86 8.87
N PHE A 144 30.13 -1.96 8.11
CA PHE A 144 29.36 -0.80 7.63
C PHE A 144 28.48 -0.20 8.74
N ASN A 145 28.56 1.13 8.87
CA ASN A 145 27.63 1.90 9.69
C ASN A 145 26.41 2.28 8.85
N ILE A 146 25.23 2.16 9.45
CA ILE A 146 23.97 2.54 8.82
C ILE A 146 23.53 3.90 9.34
N GLU A 147 23.27 4.81 8.42
CA GLU A 147 22.60 6.07 8.67
C GLU A 147 21.16 5.96 8.14
N TYR A 148 20.17 6.24 8.99
CA TYR A 148 18.79 6.32 8.55
C TYR A 148 18.48 7.75 8.09
N GLY A 149 18.35 7.89 6.77
CA GLY A 149 17.91 9.10 6.09
C GLY A 149 16.41 9.34 6.22
N PRO A 150 15.85 10.29 5.45
CA PRO A 150 14.45 10.68 5.54
C PRO A 150 13.48 9.59 5.07
N VAL A 151 12.19 9.77 5.41
CA VAL A 151 11.07 9.00 4.87
C VAL A 151 10.90 9.29 3.37
N PHE A 152 10.94 10.56 2.99
CA PHE A 152 10.73 11.00 1.61
C PHE A 152 12.07 11.37 0.95
N ALA A 153 12.29 10.84 -0.25
CA ALA A 153 13.52 11.11 -1.01
C ALA A 153 13.71 12.59 -1.37
N ASN A 154 12.64 13.39 -1.42
CA ASN A 154 12.72 14.82 -1.69
C ASN A 154 13.48 15.60 -0.59
N ASP A 155 13.47 15.08 0.65
CA ASP A 155 14.17 15.70 1.78
C ASP A 155 15.67 15.33 1.81
N LEU A 156 16.13 14.47 0.90
CA LEU A 156 17.47 13.89 0.91
C LEU A 156 18.57 14.96 0.75
N LYS A 157 18.32 15.99 -0.08
CA LYS A 157 19.27 17.09 -0.29
C LYS A 157 19.54 17.87 1.00
N ASP A 158 18.51 18.13 1.79
CA ASP A 158 18.65 18.85 3.06
C ASP A 158 19.23 17.94 4.14
N TYR A 159 18.83 16.66 4.15
CA TYR A 159 19.44 15.65 5.03
C TYR A 159 20.95 15.54 4.83
N LEU A 160 21.45 15.51 3.59
CA LEU A 160 22.87 15.36 3.30
C LEU A 160 23.74 16.54 3.77
N LYS A 161 23.15 17.70 4.06
CA LYS A 161 23.91 18.85 4.63
C LYS A 161 24.33 18.61 6.08
N THR A 162 23.54 17.85 6.83
CA THR A 162 23.72 17.67 8.29
C THR A 162 23.89 16.21 8.71
N HIS A 163 23.53 15.27 7.84
CA HIS A 163 23.39 13.84 8.13
C HIS A 163 22.46 13.52 9.32
N LEU A 164 21.59 14.48 9.69
CA LEU A 164 20.67 14.37 10.81
C LEU A 164 19.23 14.56 10.32
N ALA A 165 18.48 13.46 10.26
CA ALA A 165 17.06 13.51 9.92
C ALA A 165 16.27 14.26 11.00
N THR A 166 15.62 15.36 10.62
CA THR A 166 14.77 16.15 11.51
C THR A 166 13.51 15.37 11.92
N PRO A 167 12.81 15.75 13.00
CA PRO A 167 11.55 15.11 13.37
C PRO A 167 10.52 15.06 12.23
N GLU A 168 10.49 16.07 11.37
CA GLU A 168 9.57 16.12 10.22
C GLU A 168 9.97 15.16 9.11
N MET A 169 11.27 15.01 8.82
CA MET A 169 11.79 14.03 7.85
C MET A 169 11.50 12.58 8.26
N ARG A 170 11.23 12.32 9.55
CA ARG A 170 10.91 10.99 10.09
C ARG A 170 9.43 10.64 10.06
N LYS A 171 8.54 11.59 9.71
CA LYS A 171 7.09 11.39 9.74
C LYS A 171 6.52 11.11 8.36
N VAL A 172 5.68 10.08 8.26
CA VAL A 172 4.80 9.87 7.11
C VAL A 172 3.55 10.73 7.30
N LYS A 173 3.29 11.67 6.40
CA LYS A 173 2.20 12.65 6.53
C LYS A 173 0.80 12.10 6.18
N PHE A 174 0.74 11.03 5.38
CA PHE A 174 -0.50 10.38 4.92
C PHE A 174 -1.62 11.38 4.54
N SER A 175 -1.27 12.30 3.65
CA SER A 175 -2.11 13.40 3.19
C SER A 175 -3.28 12.90 2.32
N LEU A 176 -4.24 13.78 2.00
CA LEU A 176 -5.33 13.44 1.06
C LEU A 176 -4.77 12.94 -0.28
N LYS A 177 -3.69 13.54 -0.79
CA LYS A 177 -3.04 13.12 -2.02
C LYS A 177 -2.53 11.68 -1.94
N ASP A 178 -1.91 11.30 -0.82
CA ASP A 178 -1.39 9.94 -0.62
C ASP A 178 -2.51 8.91 -0.62
N ARG A 179 -3.67 9.29 -0.06
CA ARG A 179 -4.88 8.44 0.00
C ARG A 179 -5.54 8.28 -1.36
N PHE A 180 -5.66 9.37 -2.13
CA PHE A 180 -6.16 9.30 -3.51
C PHE A 180 -5.32 8.38 -4.39
N VAL A 181 -4.01 8.32 -4.17
CA VAL A 181 -3.10 7.44 -4.93
C VAL A 181 -3.36 5.95 -4.68
N LEU A 182 -3.99 5.58 -3.56
CA LEU A 182 -4.35 4.19 -3.24
C LEU A 182 -5.61 3.71 -3.97
N ILE A 183 -6.55 4.62 -4.24
CA ILE A 183 -7.88 4.28 -4.79
C ILE A 183 -7.80 3.44 -6.08
N PRO A 184 -6.96 3.75 -7.08
CA PRO A 184 -6.97 3.01 -8.34
C PRO A 184 -6.60 1.54 -8.17
N VAL A 185 -5.60 1.23 -7.33
CA VAL A 185 -5.20 -0.17 -7.10
C VAL A 185 -6.28 -0.91 -6.32
N GLU A 186 -6.89 -0.30 -5.30
CA GLU A 186 -7.98 -0.92 -4.56
C GLU A 186 -9.18 -1.18 -5.48
N LEU A 187 -9.53 -0.22 -6.34
CA LEU A 187 -10.61 -0.38 -7.31
C LEU A 187 -10.35 -1.56 -8.25
N THR A 188 -9.12 -1.75 -8.74
CA THR A 188 -8.82 -2.90 -9.60
C THR A 188 -8.99 -4.25 -8.92
N HIS A 189 -8.77 -4.34 -7.60
CA HIS A 189 -9.01 -5.58 -6.86
C HIS A 189 -10.50 -5.88 -6.67
N PHE A 190 -11.32 -4.82 -6.54
CA PHE A 190 -12.76 -4.96 -6.24
C PHE A 190 -13.68 -4.80 -7.45
N ILE A 191 -13.22 -4.32 -8.61
CA ILE A 191 -14.09 -4.06 -9.76
C ILE A 191 -14.78 -5.31 -10.29
N LEU A 192 -14.05 -6.42 -10.42
CA LEU A 192 -14.62 -7.68 -10.90
C LEU A 192 -15.56 -8.32 -9.86
N PRO A 193 -15.16 -8.51 -8.58
CA PRO A 193 -16.10 -8.96 -7.54
C PRO A 193 -17.36 -8.10 -7.44
N MET A 194 -17.21 -6.77 -7.50
CA MET A 194 -18.33 -5.84 -7.48
C MET A 194 -19.25 -6.00 -8.68
N ALA A 195 -18.70 -6.12 -9.90
CA ALA A 195 -19.49 -6.30 -11.11
C ALA A 195 -20.27 -7.62 -11.08
N LEU A 196 -19.63 -8.72 -10.66
CA LEU A 196 -20.28 -10.02 -10.52
C LEU A 196 -21.40 -9.98 -9.47
N ALA A 197 -21.14 -9.40 -8.30
CA ALA A 197 -22.16 -9.25 -7.25
C ALA A 197 -23.31 -8.35 -7.72
N ALA A 198 -23.03 -7.24 -8.40
CA ALA A 198 -24.04 -6.34 -8.94
C ALA A 198 -24.93 -7.04 -9.98
N VAL A 199 -24.35 -7.76 -10.93
CA VAL A 199 -25.10 -8.52 -11.94
C VAL A 199 -25.98 -9.59 -11.27
N MET A 200 -25.43 -10.35 -10.32
CA MET A 200 -26.18 -11.37 -9.58
C MET A 200 -27.37 -10.74 -8.83
N VAL A 201 -27.13 -9.66 -8.09
CA VAL A 201 -28.17 -8.97 -7.32
C VAL A 201 -29.22 -8.32 -8.23
N TYR A 202 -28.83 -7.83 -9.41
CA TYR A 202 -29.77 -7.31 -10.41
C TYR A 202 -30.79 -8.35 -10.84
N PHE A 203 -30.33 -9.56 -11.18
CA PHE A 203 -31.22 -10.63 -11.62
C PHE A 203 -32.10 -11.20 -10.50
N ILE A 204 -31.64 -11.15 -9.24
CA ILE A 204 -32.38 -11.70 -8.09
C ILE A 204 -33.37 -10.68 -7.51
N SER A 205 -32.93 -9.44 -7.32
CA SER A 205 -33.63 -8.43 -6.51
C SER A 205 -33.88 -7.11 -7.25
N GLY A 206 -33.45 -7.00 -8.50
CA GLY A 206 -33.68 -5.83 -9.35
C GLY A 206 -32.65 -4.71 -9.20
N TYR A 207 -32.97 -3.58 -9.84
CA TYR A 207 -32.05 -2.46 -10.04
C TYR A 207 -31.64 -1.74 -8.74
N LEU A 208 -32.56 -1.55 -7.80
CA LEU A 208 -32.29 -0.74 -6.60
C LEU A 208 -31.28 -1.44 -5.64
N PRO A 209 -31.42 -2.75 -5.32
CA PRO A 209 -30.40 -3.48 -4.56
C PRO A 209 -29.06 -3.61 -5.29
N MET A 210 -29.06 -3.71 -6.62
CA MET A 210 -27.82 -3.69 -7.40
C MET A 210 -27.04 -2.39 -7.16
N LEU A 211 -27.72 -1.24 -7.27
CA LEU A 211 -27.11 0.06 -7.00
C LEU A 211 -26.59 0.17 -5.57
N SER A 212 -27.28 -0.41 -4.58
CA SER A 212 -26.84 -0.32 -3.19
C SER A 212 -25.53 -1.06 -2.94
N ILE A 213 -25.33 -2.22 -3.57
CA ILE A 213 -24.07 -2.97 -3.48
C ILE A 213 -22.92 -2.22 -4.15
N ILE A 214 -23.17 -1.60 -5.31
CA ILE A 214 -22.18 -0.74 -5.98
C ILE A 214 -21.83 0.45 -5.08
N ALA A 215 -22.84 1.12 -4.52
CA ALA A 215 -22.65 2.28 -3.65
C ALA A 215 -21.86 1.93 -2.37
N ALA A 216 -22.20 0.82 -1.69
CA ALA A 216 -21.46 0.34 -0.52
C ALA A 216 -20.01 -0.01 -0.87
N THR A 217 -19.79 -0.64 -2.02
CA THR A 217 -18.44 -0.99 -2.47
C THR A 217 -17.60 0.25 -2.75
N LEU A 218 -18.14 1.20 -3.52
CA LEU A 218 -17.47 2.48 -3.80
C LEU A 218 -17.27 3.29 -2.52
N ALA A 219 -18.18 3.20 -1.54
CA ALA A 219 -18.01 3.85 -0.26
C ALA A 219 -16.79 3.29 0.50
N GLY A 220 -16.66 1.97 0.57
CA GLY A 220 -15.51 1.31 1.21
C GLY A 220 -14.19 1.55 0.49
N VAL A 221 -14.18 1.54 -0.84
CA VAL A 221 -12.95 1.59 -1.66
C VAL A 221 -12.51 3.02 -2.02
N VAL A 222 -13.45 3.92 -2.29
CA VAL A 222 -13.19 5.28 -2.79
C VAL A 222 -13.44 6.31 -1.70
N LEU A 223 -14.65 6.30 -1.11
CA LEU A 223 -15.07 7.37 -0.20
C LEU A 223 -14.36 7.29 1.15
N PHE A 224 -14.15 6.08 1.66
CA PHE A 224 -13.51 5.85 2.96
C PHE A 224 -12.11 6.45 3.08
N PRO A 225 -11.13 6.20 2.18
CA PRO A 225 -9.80 6.80 2.32
C PRO A 225 -9.85 8.34 2.22
N ILE A 226 -10.80 8.90 1.48
CA ILE A 226 -11.03 10.35 1.42
C ILE A 226 -11.55 10.83 2.79
N LEU A 227 -12.58 10.20 3.32
CA LEU A 227 -13.28 10.62 4.54
C LEU A 227 -12.61 10.22 5.85
N LEU A 228 -11.54 9.42 5.80
CA LEU A 228 -10.87 8.83 6.95
C LEU A 228 -10.64 9.78 8.16
N PRO A 229 -10.24 11.06 8.00
CA PRO A 229 -9.99 11.96 9.13
C PRO A 229 -11.25 12.43 9.84
N TRP A 230 -12.38 12.46 9.13
CA TRP A 230 -13.63 13.03 9.62
C TRP A 230 -14.58 11.97 10.21
N LEU A 231 -14.26 10.68 10.06
CA LEU A 231 -15.04 9.60 10.64
C LEU A 231 -14.71 9.45 12.14
N PRO A 232 -15.73 9.44 13.03
CA PRO A 232 -15.58 9.78 14.45
C PRO A 232 -15.07 8.66 15.37
N THR A 233 -14.55 7.55 14.84
CA THR A 233 -14.07 6.40 15.64
C THR A 233 -12.58 6.13 15.44
N ALA A 234 -11.99 5.29 16.29
CA ALA A 234 -10.58 4.89 16.13
C ALA A 234 -10.40 3.80 15.07
N ASP A 235 -11.20 2.73 15.16
CA ASP A 235 -11.08 1.52 14.34
C ASP A 235 -11.63 1.73 12.92
N PHE A 236 -11.02 1.06 11.93
CA PHE A 236 -11.43 1.12 10.52
C PHE A 236 -12.82 0.53 10.33
N SER A 237 -13.08 -0.61 10.96
CA SER A 237 -14.33 -1.37 10.92
C SER A 237 -15.49 -0.52 11.42
N SER A 238 -15.32 0.16 12.56
CA SER A 238 -16.34 1.06 13.13
C SER A 238 -16.60 2.26 12.24
N LYS A 239 -15.55 2.85 11.65
CA LYS A 239 -15.70 3.93 10.65
C LYS A 239 -16.45 3.42 9.41
N GLY A 240 -16.18 2.20 8.98
CA GLY A 240 -16.83 1.55 7.85
C GLY A 240 -18.30 1.21 8.13
N PHE A 241 -18.66 0.81 9.35
CA PHE A 241 -20.05 0.64 9.76
C PHE A 241 -20.81 1.97 9.68
N ILE A 242 -20.25 3.04 10.25
CA ILE A 242 -20.85 4.39 10.18
C ILE A 242 -21.05 4.81 8.73
N LEU A 243 -20.00 4.67 7.91
CA LEU A 243 -20.08 5.03 6.49
C LEU A 243 -21.12 4.20 5.75
N GLY A 244 -21.19 2.89 6.00
CA GLY A 244 -22.17 2.03 5.34
C GLY A 244 -23.60 2.29 5.81
N VAL A 245 -23.83 2.71 7.06
CA VAL A 245 -25.16 3.17 7.53
C VAL A 245 -25.56 4.45 6.78
N LEU A 246 -24.64 5.41 6.64
CA LEU A 246 -24.89 6.62 5.87
C LEU A 246 -25.25 6.32 4.42
N ILE A 247 -24.59 5.33 3.81
CA ILE A 247 -24.89 4.87 2.45
C ILE A 247 -26.21 4.10 2.38
N ALA A 248 -26.61 3.37 3.45
CA ALA A 248 -27.88 2.66 3.49
C ALA A 248 -29.09 3.60 3.57
N SER A 249 -28.96 4.73 4.28
CA SER A 249 -30.02 5.72 4.48
C SER A 249 -30.82 6.11 3.21
N PRO A 250 -30.19 6.50 2.08
CA PRO A 250 -30.94 6.82 0.87
C PRO A 250 -31.72 5.63 0.29
N PHE A 251 -31.19 4.40 0.35
CA PHE A 251 -31.89 3.20 -0.15
C PHE A 251 -33.06 2.81 0.76
N ILE A 252 -32.89 2.95 2.07
CA ILE A 252 -33.96 2.80 3.05
C ILE A 252 -35.06 3.82 2.77
N PHE A 253 -34.71 5.10 2.59
CA PHE A 253 -35.68 6.16 2.28
C PHE A 253 -36.45 5.88 0.97
N LEU A 254 -35.74 5.50 -0.11
CA LEU A 254 -36.37 5.14 -1.40
C LEU A 254 -37.30 3.92 -1.31
N THR A 255 -37.07 3.02 -0.35
CA THR A 255 -37.97 1.88 -0.11
C THR A 255 -39.33 2.36 0.43
N PHE A 256 -39.34 3.41 1.25
CA PHE A 256 -40.58 3.95 1.79
C PHE A 256 -41.39 4.77 0.78
N THR A 257 -40.73 5.42 -0.19
CA THR A 257 -41.40 6.20 -1.25
C THR A 257 -42.08 5.34 -2.30
N ASN A 258 -41.72 4.06 -2.42
CA ASN A 258 -42.38 3.14 -3.34
C ASN A 258 -43.75 2.70 -2.80
N SER A 259 -44.84 3.10 -3.45
CA SER A 259 -46.21 2.84 -2.97
C SER A 259 -46.68 1.38 -3.14
N SER A 260 -45.91 0.54 -3.83
CA SER A 260 -46.38 -0.76 -4.31
C SER A 260 -46.30 -1.90 -3.28
N SER A 261 -45.58 -1.72 -2.17
CA SER A 261 -45.30 -2.77 -1.19
C SER A 261 -45.92 -2.52 0.18
N GLY A 262 -46.33 -3.59 0.86
CA GLY A 262 -46.89 -3.51 2.22
C GLY A 262 -45.87 -3.00 3.25
N ILE A 263 -46.35 -2.45 4.37
CA ILE A 263 -45.50 -1.86 5.43
C ILE A 263 -44.48 -2.88 5.97
N TRP A 264 -44.91 -4.13 6.20
CA TRP A 264 -44.04 -5.20 6.68
C TRP A 264 -42.91 -5.54 5.69
N GLN A 265 -43.20 -5.55 4.39
CA GLN A 265 -42.19 -5.76 3.35
C GLN A 265 -41.19 -4.59 3.29
N LYS A 266 -41.68 -3.35 3.37
CA LYS A 266 -40.82 -2.15 3.42
C LYS A 266 -39.87 -2.18 4.62
N ALA A 267 -40.39 -2.55 5.79
CA ALA A 267 -39.59 -2.70 7.00
C ALA A 267 -38.53 -3.80 6.83
N GLY A 268 -38.91 -4.94 6.28
CA GLY A 268 -37.99 -6.05 6.00
C GLY A 268 -36.86 -5.68 5.04
N ILE A 269 -37.20 -5.06 3.89
CA ILE A 269 -36.21 -4.63 2.89
C ILE A 269 -35.25 -3.57 3.50
N SER A 270 -35.80 -2.63 4.26
CA SER A 270 -35.01 -1.60 4.94
C SER A 270 -34.03 -2.22 5.94
N LEU A 271 -34.49 -3.21 6.71
CA LEU A 271 -33.63 -3.94 7.64
C LEU A 271 -32.54 -4.73 6.91
N SER A 272 -32.85 -5.35 5.76
CA SER A 272 -31.84 -5.99 4.91
C SER A 272 -30.76 -5.00 4.46
N TYR A 273 -31.11 -3.80 3.99
CA TYR A 273 -30.11 -2.78 3.66
C TYR A 273 -29.26 -2.36 4.86
N PHE A 274 -29.91 -2.15 6.01
CA PHE A 274 -29.23 -1.76 7.24
C PHE A 274 -28.26 -2.83 7.76
N LEU A 275 -28.52 -4.10 7.49
CA LEU A 275 -27.64 -5.20 7.88
C LEU A 275 -26.52 -5.44 6.85
N ILE A 276 -26.85 -5.44 5.56
CA ILE A 276 -25.90 -5.80 4.49
C ILE A 276 -24.89 -4.68 4.21
N LEU A 277 -25.34 -3.45 3.99
CA LEU A 277 -24.46 -2.39 3.45
C LEU A 277 -23.39 -1.94 4.45
N PRO A 278 -23.69 -1.79 5.76
CA PRO A 278 -22.66 -1.55 6.77
C PRO A 278 -21.65 -2.68 6.89
N ALA A 279 -22.09 -3.94 6.82
CA ALA A 279 -21.19 -5.09 6.87
C ALA A 279 -20.24 -5.14 5.68
N VAL A 280 -20.76 -4.94 4.46
CA VAL A 280 -19.94 -4.89 3.23
C VAL A 280 -18.95 -3.74 3.28
N THR A 281 -19.41 -2.54 3.63
CA THR A 281 -18.56 -1.34 3.70
C THR A 281 -17.47 -1.54 4.75
N ALA A 282 -17.82 -1.98 5.97
CA ALA A 282 -16.86 -2.23 7.04
C ALA A 282 -15.80 -3.26 6.66
N PHE A 283 -16.21 -4.37 6.03
CA PHE A 283 -15.26 -5.37 5.54
C PHE A 283 -14.26 -4.78 4.55
N LEU A 284 -14.72 -3.97 3.60
CA LEU A 284 -13.84 -3.34 2.61
C LEU A 284 -12.86 -2.34 3.25
N THR A 285 -13.27 -1.63 4.31
CA THR A 285 -12.38 -0.67 5.00
C THR A 285 -11.17 -1.33 5.68
N LEU A 286 -11.26 -2.63 6.02
CA LEU A 286 -10.15 -3.37 6.63
C LEU A 286 -8.91 -3.44 5.72
N ASN A 287 -9.08 -3.32 4.40
CA ASN A 287 -7.94 -3.30 3.47
C ASN A 287 -7.01 -2.10 3.69
N PHE A 288 -7.54 -0.99 4.23
CA PHE A 288 -6.74 0.20 4.47
C PHE A 288 -5.88 0.11 5.74
N THR A 289 -6.13 -0.85 6.63
CA THR A 289 -5.35 -1.04 7.87
C THR A 289 -3.86 -1.27 7.59
N GLY A 290 -3.51 -1.87 6.45
CA GLY A 290 -2.12 -2.11 6.02
C GLY A 290 -1.48 -0.96 5.23
N SER A 291 -2.21 0.13 4.98
CA SER A 291 -1.78 1.28 4.17
C SER A 291 -1.62 2.57 4.98
N THR A 292 -1.96 2.54 6.27
CA THR A 292 -1.93 3.68 7.18
C THR A 292 -0.79 3.62 8.19
N THR A 293 -0.50 4.75 8.83
CA THR A 293 0.69 4.95 9.68
C THR A 293 0.45 4.76 11.18
N PHE A 294 -0.81 4.63 11.60
CA PHE A 294 -1.21 4.61 13.02
C PHE A 294 -1.74 3.25 13.47
N THR A 295 -1.69 2.23 12.60
CA THR A 295 -2.06 0.85 12.90
C THR A 295 -0.82 0.04 13.29
N SER A 296 -1.00 -0.92 14.19
CA SER A 296 0.00 -1.92 14.54
C SER A 296 -0.52 -3.31 14.20
N ARG A 297 0.37 -4.29 14.00
CA ARG A 297 -0.02 -5.67 13.68
C ARG A 297 -1.02 -6.23 14.69
N SER A 298 -0.73 -6.07 16.00
CA SER A 298 -1.61 -6.54 17.07
C SER A 298 -2.93 -5.77 17.14
N GLY A 299 -2.92 -4.47 16.82
CA GLY A 299 -4.14 -3.66 16.73
C GLY A 299 -5.06 -4.14 15.61
N VAL A 300 -4.49 -4.37 14.42
CA VAL A 300 -5.24 -4.90 13.27
C VAL A 300 -5.79 -6.29 13.55
N GLU A 301 -5.00 -7.16 14.17
CA GLU A 301 -5.44 -8.50 14.57
C GLU A 301 -6.62 -8.45 15.52
N LYS A 302 -6.54 -7.63 16.58
CA LYS A 302 -7.64 -7.40 17.53
C LYS A 302 -8.90 -6.89 16.83
N GLU A 303 -8.74 -5.95 15.91
CA GLU A 303 -9.84 -5.35 15.15
C GLU A 303 -10.55 -6.41 14.30
N ILE A 304 -9.80 -7.20 13.53
CA ILE A 304 -10.36 -8.29 12.70
C ILE A 304 -11.12 -9.28 13.57
N PHE A 305 -10.52 -9.80 14.65
CA PHE A 305 -11.17 -10.80 15.50
C PHE A 305 -12.42 -10.28 16.21
N THR A 306 -12.50 -8.97 16.46
CA THR A 306 -13.65 -8.35 17.12
C THR A 306 -14.80 -8.10 16.14
N TYR A 307 -14.52 -7.49 14.99
CA TYR A 307 -15.58 -7.01 14.09
C TYR A 307 -15.93 -8.00 12.96
N PHE A 308 -15.01 -8.83 12.50
CA PHE A 308 -15.27 -9.75 11.39
C PHE A 308 -16.45 -10.71 11.65
N PRO A 309 -16.57 -11.35 12.83
CA PRO A 309 -17.74 -12.18 13.11
C PRO A 309 -19.06 -11.40 13.06
N ILE A 310 -19.07 -10.16 13.54
CA ILE A 310 -20.24 -9.27 13.52
C ILE A 310 -20.64 -8.96 12.07
N MET A 311 -19.67 -8.62 11.21
CA MET A 311 -19.90 -8.37 9.79
C MET A 311 -20.52 -9.59 9.10
N VAL A 312 -20.01 -10.79 9.37
CA VAL A 312 -20.51 -12.05 8.81
C VAL A 312 -21.95 -12.31 9.23
N TRP A 313 -22.27 -12.18 10.52
CA TRP A 313 -23.64 -12.37 11.02
C TRP A 313 -24.61 -11.34 10.46
N MET A 314 -24.24 -10.06 10.43
CA MET A 314 -25.06 -9.01 9.84
C MET A 314 -25.33 -9.28 8.36
N PHE A 315 -24.30 -9.58 7.59
CA PHE A 315 -24.44 -9.90 6.17
C PHE A 315 -25.32 -11.14 5.94
N GLY A 316 -25.07 -12.22 6.69
CA GLY A 316 -25.82 -13.47 6.57
C GLY A 316 -27.30 -13.32 6.92
N ILE A 317 -27.61 -12.68 8.05
CA ILE A 317 -29.00 -12.43 8.46
C ILE A 317 -29.71 -11.50 7.47
N GLY A 318 -29.05 -10.43 7.04
CA GLY A 318 -29.61 -9.49 6.07
C GLY A 318 -29.90 -10.14 4.71
N LEU A 319 -29.02 -11.04 4.26
CA LEU A 319 -29.18 -11.79 3.02
C LEU A 319 -30.31 -12.82 3.12
N LEU A 320 -30.40 -13.58 4.22
CA LEU A 320 -31.52 -14.49 4.47
C LEU A 320 -32.86 -13.76 4.48
N LEU A 321 -32.92 -12.59 5.12
CA LEU A 321 -34.10 -11.74 5.14
C LEU A 321 -34.45 -11.21 3.74
N SER A 322 -33.44 -10.80 2.96
CA SER A 322 -33.68 -10.31 1.60
C SER A 322 -34.23 -11.42 0.71
N LEU A 323 -33.70 -12.63 0.81
CA LEU A 323 -34.16 -13.77 0.02
C LEU A 323 -35.57 -14.20 0.43
N SER A 324 -35.86 -14.29 1.73
CA SER A 324 -37.19 -14.67 2.20
C SER A 324 -38.27 -13.69 1.74
N LEU A 325 -37.98 -12.39 1.74
CA LEU A 325 -38.89 -11.35 1.25
C LEU A 325 -39.17 -11.47 -0.25
N ILE A 326 -38.18 -11.87 -1.05
CA ILE A 326 -38.35 -12.12 -2.49
C ILE A 326 -39.30 -13.30 -2.71
N PHE A 327 -39.12 -14.40 -1.98
CA PHE A 327 -40.04 -15.54 -2.06
C PHE A 327 -41.47 -15.14 -1.69
N THR A 328 -41.67 -14.33 -0.66
CA THR A 328 -43.02 -13.86 -0.27
C THR A 328 -43.67 -12.88 -1.26
N ASN A 329 -42.94 -12.37 -2.24
CA ASN A 329 -43.46 -11.46 -3.25
C ASN A 329 -43.73 -12.16 -4.60
N LEU A 330 -43.26 -13.40 -4.75
CA LEU A 330 -43.47 -14.26 -5.92
C LEU A 330 -44.72 -15.16 -5.80
N PHE A 331 -45.27 -15.29 -4.60
CA PHE A 331 -46.50 -16.02 -4.26
C PHE A 331 -47.56 -15.07 -3.74
#